data_AF-A0A9Q4HDC2-F1
#
_entry.id   AF-A0A9Q4HDC2-F1
#
_cell.length_a   1.000
_cell.length_b   1.000
_cell.length_c   1.000
_cell.angle_alpha   90.00
_cell.angle_beta   90.00
_cell.angle_gamma   90.00
#
_symmetry.space_group_name_H-M   'P 1'
#
loop_
_entity.id
_entity.type
_entity.pdbx_description
1 polymer ?
#
loop_
_entity_poly.entity_id
_entity_poly.type
_entity_poly.pdbx_seq_one_letter_code
_entity_poly.pdbx_strand_id
1 'polypeptide(L)'
;MSEWKAKRSELEQQLIDAKQTVIKYEGTLKPFRTVTESEYRDAKRAVIDLATQISDGDYEAGRPSDPYEGMSVQELRSLYDQKKADYRGFAGSGQEAAELMRIDTRIQAVESGEAE
;
A
#
# COMPACT_ATOMS: atom_id res chain seq x y z
N MET A 1 -11.37 15.05 -1.24
CA MET A 1 -10.68 13.92 -0.59
C MET A 1 -10.68 14.21 0.91
N SER A 2 -11.06 13.27 1.80
CA SER A 2 -11.05 13.56 3.24
C SER A 2 -9.63 13.75 3.75
N GLU A 3 -9.42 14.59 4.76
CA GLU A 3 -8.09 14.88 5.33
C GLU A 3 -7.36 13.60 5.77
N TRP A 4 -8.10 12.63 6.33
CA TRP A 4 -7.58 11.30 6.64
C TRP A 4 -7.05 10.55 5.41
N LYS A 5 -7.78 10.55 4.27
CA LYS A 5 -7.33 9.86 3.05
C LYS A 5 -6.04 10.47 2.52
N ALA A 6 -5.93 11.81 2.55
CA ALA A 6 -4.72 12.49 2.13
C ALA A 6 -3.54 12.16 3.04
N LYS A 7 -3.76 12.15 4.36
CA LYS A 7 -2.71 11.83 5.33
C LYS A 7 -2.25 10.38 5.25
N ARG A 8 -3.20 9.45 5.10
CA ARG A 8 -2.90 8.03 4.89
C ARG A 8 -2.06 7.82 3.64
N SER A 9 -2.47 8.42 2.51
CA SER A 9 -1.74 8.29 1.25
C SER A 9 -0.31 8.82 1.34
N GLU A 10 -0.10 9.93 2.07
CA GLU A 10 1.24 10.46 2.34
C GLU A 10 2.10 9.46 3.15
N LEU A 11 1.55 8.91 4.23
CA LEU A 11 2.26 7.93 5.07
C LEU A 11 2.58 6.64 4.30
N GLU A 12 1.65 6.18 3.45
CA GLU A 12 1.85 5.00 2.59
C GLU A 12 2.99 5.25 1.58
N GLN A 13 3.07 6.44 0.99
CA GLN A 13 4.16 6.80 0.08
C GLN A 13 5.51 6.82 0.82
N GLN A 14 5.57 7.42 2.00
CA GLN A 14 6.79 7.44 2.82
C GLN A 14 7.23 6.01 3.22
N LEU A 15 6.26 5.14 3.55
CA LEU A 15 6.53 3.75 3.89
C LEU A 15 7.14 2.99 2.71
N ILE A 16 6.64 3.24 1.50
CA ILE A 16 7.18 2.66 0.28
C ILE A 16 8.62 3.12 0.05
N ASP A 17 8.89 4.42 0.17
CA ASP A 17 10.23 4.98 -0.06
C ASP A 17 11.26 4.40 0.94
N ALA A 18 10.85 4.24 2.21
CA ALA A 18 11.66 3.59 3.24
C ALA A 18 11.94 2.12 2.88
N LYS A 19 10.92 1.35 2.44
CA LYS A 19 11.10 -0.04 1.98
C LYS A 19 12.03 -0.14 0.77
N GLN A 20 11.93 0.79 -0.19
CA GLN A 20 12.83 0.81 -1.34
C GLN A 20 14.28 1.02 -0.93
N THR A 21 14.53 1.89 0.06
CA THR A 21 15.88 2.11 0.60
C THR A 21 16.44 0.85 1.26
N VAL A 22 15.61 0.14 2.03
CA VAL A 22 15.95 -1.18 2.62
C VAL A 22 16.31 -2.20 1.53
N ILE A 23 15.45 -2.34 0.51
CA ILE A 23 15.65 -3.28 -0.60
C ILE A 23 16.94 -2.95 -1.38
N LYS A 24 17.20 -1.66 -1.67
CA LYS A 24 18.42 -1.23 -2.36
C LYS A 24 19.68 -1.60 -1.58
N TYR A 25 19.68 -1.43 -0.26
CA TYR A 25 20.81 -1.80 0.59
C TYR A 25 21.02 -3.32 0.63
N GLU A 26 19.96 -4.10 0.86
CA GLU A 26 20.02 -5.56 1.02
C GLU A 26 20.28 -6.28 -0.31
N GLY A 27 19.71 -5.77 -1.41
CA GLY A 27 19.84 -6.34 -2.75
C GLY A 27 21.12 -5.98 -3.50
N THR A 28 21.92 -5.05 -2.98
CA THR A 28 23.17 -4.59 -3.63
C THR A 28 24.40 -4.99 -2.83
N LEU A 29 25.31 -5.72 -3.49
CA LEU A 29 26.60 -6.13 -2.93
C LEU A 29 27.59 -4.94 -2.86
N LYS A 30 28.52 -4.96 -1.90
CA LYS A 30 29.68 -4.04 -1.91
C LYS A 30 30.59 -4.39 -3.11
N PRO A 31 31.14 -3.40 -3.86
CA PRO A 31 31.19 -1.95 -3.60
C PRO A 31 30.09 -1.12 -4.30
N PHE A 32 29.16 -1.73 -5.05
CA PHE A 32 28.18 -1.02 -5.88
C PHE A 32 27.02 -0.40 -5.10
N ARG A 33 27.06 -0.52 -3.78
CA ARG A 33 26.01 -0.05 -2.89
C ARG A 33 26.02 1.48 -2.82
N THR A 34 24.89 2.09 -3.14
CA THR A 34 24.67 3.54 -3.10
C THR A 34 24.01 4.02 -1.81
N VAL A 35 23.39 3.12 -1.04
CA VAL A 35 22.77 3.40 0.27
C VAL A 35 23.78 3.12 1.37
N THR A 36 23.99 4.10 2.24
CA THR A 36 24.86 3.98 3.41
C THR A 36 24.23 3.11 4.51
N GLU A 37 25.06 2.61 5.43
CA GLU A 37 24.55 1.80 6.54
C GLU A 37 23.68 2.62 7.52
N SER A 38 23.94 3.93 7.66
CA SER A 38 23.08 4.86 8.40
C SER A 38 21.71 5.00 7.73
N GLU A 39 21.66 5.29 6.43
CA GLU A 39 20.39 5.42 5.69
C GLU A 39 19.58 4.13 5.74
N TYR A 40 20.23 2.98 5.67
CA TYR A 40 19.57 1.68 5.84
C TYR A 40 18.95 1.50 7.24
N ARG A 41 19.68 1.86 8.30
CA ARG A 41 19.18 1.74 9.68
C ARG A 41 18.00 2.69 9.92
N ASP A 42 18.09 3.90 9.41
CA ASP A 42 17.02 4.90 9.50
C ASP A 42 15.80 4.45 8.70
N ALA A 43 15.99 3.94 7.48
CA ALA A 43 14.91 3.37 6.67
C ALA A 43 14.24 2.18 7.36
N LYS A 44 15.00 1.29 8.01
CA LYS A 44 14.41 0.18 8.79
C LYS A 44 13.52 0.65 9.93
N ARG A 45 13.91 1.70 10.65
CA ARG A 45 13.07 2.30 11.70
C ARG A 45 11.83 2.94 11.09
N ALA A 46 12.01 3.75 10.05
CA ALA A 46 10.91 4.41 9.35
C ALA A 46 9.85 3.40 8.86
N VAL A 47 10.26 2.23 8.36
CA VAL A 47 9.30 1.18 7.95
C VAL A 47 8.38 0.76 9.10
N ILE A 48 8.92 0.57 10.30
CA ILE A 48 8.15 0.17 11.48
C ILE A 48 7.27 1.34 11.94
N ASP A 49 7.88 2.51 12.12
CA ASP A 49 7.20 3.69 12.67
C ASP A 49 6.05 4.16 11.77
N LEU A 50 6.23 4.13 10.45
CA LEU A 50 5.20 4.51 9.48
C LEU A 50 4.09 3.46 9.42
N ALA A 51 4.41 2.16 9.47
CA ALA A 51 3.40 1.11 9.51
C ALA A 51 2.52 1.21 10.77
N THR A 52 3.13 1.53 11.92
CA THR A 52 2.39 1.78 13.17
C THR A 52 1.51 3.01 13.05
N GLN A 53 2.02 4.14 12.57
CA GLN A 53 1.21 5.37 12.39
C GLN A 53 0.02 5.19 11.45
N ILE A 54 0.20 4.41 10.38
CA ILE A 54 -0.88 4.03 9.45
C ILE A 54 -1.94 3.22 10.19
N SER A 55 -1.54 2.22 10.97
CA SER A 55 -2.46 1.37 11.74
C SER A 55 -3.21 2.16 12.82
N ASP A 56 -2.50 3.00 13.58
CA ASP A 56 -3.09 3.81 14.64
C ASP A 56 -4.04 4.87 14.06
N GLY A 57 -3.64 5.52 12.97
CA GLY A 57 -4.47 6.50 12.26
C GLY A 57 -5.74 5.88 11.64
N ASP A 58 -5.70 4.62 11.22
CA ASP A 58 -6.90 3.89 10.81
C ASP A 58 -7.81 3.61 11.99
N TYR A 59 -7.24 3.10 13.09
CA TYR A 59 -7.98 2.79 14.30
C TYR A 59 -8.68 4.03 14.88
N GLU A 60 -7.98 5.15 15.03
CA GLU A 60 -8.54 6.41 15.53
C GLU A 60 -9.65 6.97 14.62
N ALA A 61 -9.54 6.77 13.30
CA ALA A 61 -10.54 7.20 12.34
C ALA A 61 -11.74 6.25 12.23
N GLY A 62 -11.77 5.16 13.03
CA GLY A 62 -12.77 4.10 12.91
C GLY A 62 -12.75 3.43 11.53
N ARG A 63 -11.58 3.40 10.90
CA ARG A 63 -11.36 2.79 9.59
C ARG A 63 -10.75 1.40 9.76
N PRO A 64 -11.16 0.44 8.94
CA PRO A 64 -10.51 -0.86 8.91
C PRO A 64 -9.05 -0.73 8.45
N SER A 65 -8.19 -1.61 8.96
CA SER A 65 -6.77 -1.66 8.56
C SER A 65 -6.59 -1.98 7.08
N ASP A 66 -7.53 -2.73 6.48
CA ASP A 66 -7.66 -2.85 5.03
C ASP A 66 -8.70 -1.83 4.54
N PRO A 67 -8.31 -0.86 3.69
CA PRO A 67 -9.23 0.16 3.16
C PRO A 67 -10.38 -0.41 2.31
N TYR A 68 -10.33 -1.70 1.92
CA TYR A 68 -11.37 -2.42 1.18
C TYR A 68 -12.26 -3.29 2.07
N GLU A 69 -11.98 -3.39 3.36
CA GLU A 69 -12.76 -4.17 4.29
C GLU A 69 -14.14 -3.53 4.53
N GLY A 70 -15.19 -4.36 4.56
CA GLY A 70 -16.58 -3.92 4.70
C GLY A 70 -17.22 -3.33 3.43
N MET A 71 -16.49 -3.20 2.32
CA MET A 71 -17.09 -2.82 1.02
C MET A 71 -17.84 -3.99 0.39
N SER A 72 -18.97 -3.70 -0.25
CA SER A 72 -19.70 -4.66 -1.08
C SER A 72 -18.95 -4.97 -2.38
N VAL A 73 -19.27 -6.12 -3.01
CA VAL A 73 -18.71 -6.51 -4.31
C VAL A 73 -18.90 -5.43 -5.38
N GLN A 74 -20.07 -4.77 -5.40
CA GLN A 74 -20.38 -3.72 -6.37
C GLN A 74 -19.51 -2.46 -6.17
N GLU A 75 -19.24 -2.09 -4.92
CA GLU A 75 -18.35 -0.97 -4.59
C GLU A 75 -16.90 -1.29 -4.96
N LEU A 76 -16.44 -2.51 -4.66
CA LEU A 76 -15.09 -2.96 -5.01
C LEU A 76 -14.86 -3.01 -6.53
N ARG A 77 -15.83 -3.53 -7.30
CA ARG A 77 -15.76 -3.55 -8.77
C ARG A 77 -15.75 -2.15 -9.37
N SER A 78 -16.61 -1.26 -8.87
CA SER A 78 -16.62 0.14 -9.31
C SER A 78 -15.28 0.84 -9.03
N LEU A 79 -14.69 0.57 -7.86
CA LEU A 79 -13.38 1.10 -7.49
C LEU A 79 -12.26 0.54 -8.36
N TYR A 80 -12.29 -0.78 -8.65
CA TYR A 80 -11.34 -1.42 -9.55
C TYR A 80 -11.35 -0.78 -10.94
N ASP A 81 -12.53 -0.60 -11.53
CA ASP A 81 -12.68 0.00 -12.85
C ASP A 81 -12.24 1.46 -12.88
N GLN A 82 -12.57 2.22 -11.83
CA GLN A 82 -12.09 3.60 -11.67
C GLN A 82 -10.56 3.65 -11.62
N LYS A 83 -9.94 2.89 -10.71
CA LYS A 83 -8.48 2.84 -10.54
C LYS A 83 -7.79 2.37 -11.81
N LYS A 84 -8.32 1.34 -12.46
CA LYS A 84 -7.81 0.82 -13.74
C LYS A 84 -7.87 1.86 -14.85
N ALA A 85 -8.91 2.70 -14.89
CA ALA A 85 -9.02 3.79 -15.85
C ALA A 85 -8.05 4.95 -15.54
N ASP A 86 -7.82 5.24 -14.25
CA ASP A 86 -6.85 6.25 -13.81
C ASP A 86 -5.40 5.82 -14.11
N TYR A 87 -5.11 4.51 -14.03
CA TYR A 87 -3.79 3.91 -14.32
C TYR A 87 -3.51 3.71 -15.83
N ARG A 88 -4.04 4.59 -16.68
CA ARG A 88 -4.04 4.49 -18.15
C ARG A 88 -2.71 3.98 -18.73
N GLY A 89 -2.78 2.80 -19.37
CA GLY A 89 -1.72 2.23 -20.22
C GLY A 89 -0.94 1.11 -19.54
N PHE A 90 -1.54 -0.09 -19.48
CA PHE A 90 -0.93 -1.36 -19.06
C PHE A 90 0.00 -1.27 -17.85
N ALA A 91 -0.56 -1.47 -16.65
CA ALA A 91 0.22 -1.58 -15.42
C ALA A 91 1.29 -0.48 -15.36
N GLY A 92 0.85 0.77 -15.17
CA GLY A 92 1.74 1.73 -14.52
C GLY A 92 2.28 1.12 -13.23
N SER A 93 3.42 1.63 -12.77
CA SER A 93 4.30 1.15 -11.69
C SER A 93 3.85 -0.11 -10.92
N GLY A 94 4.75 -1.06 -10.59
CA GLY A 94 4.38 -2.30 -9.87
C GLY A 94 3.49 -2.12 -8.61
N GLN A 95 3.42 -0.92 -8.05
CA GLN A 95 2.48 -0.45 -7.04
C GLN A 95 1.01 -0.43 -7.51
N GLU A 96 0.70 0.16 -8.67
CA GLU A 96 -0.65 0.25 -9.23
C GLU A 96 -1.20 -1.15 -9.56
N ALA A 97 -0.35 -2.01 -10.12
CA ALA A 97 -0.68 -3.41 -10.36
C ALA A 97 -0.95 -4.16 -9.04
N ALA A 98 -0.16 -3.93 -7.99
CA ALA A 98 -0.37 -4.54 -6.69
C ALA A 98 -1.67 -4.07 -6.01
N GLU A 99 -2.04 -2.79 -6.18
CA GLU A 99 -3.31 -2.26 -5.67
C GLU A 99 -4.51 -2.88 -6.37
N LEU A 100 -4.47 -3.00 -7.71
CA LEU A 100 -5.52 -3.69 -8.47
C LEU A 100 -5.65 -5.16 -8.05
N MET A 101 -4.53 -5.87 -7.84
CA MET A 101 -4.55 -7.26 -7.36
C MET A 101 -5.15 -7.41 -5.97
N ARG A 102 -4.93 -6.45 -5.05
CA ARG A 102 -5.55 -6.47 -3.72
C ARG A 102 -7.07 -6.33 -3.81
N ILE A 103 -7.55 -5.39 -4.64
CA ILE A 103 -8.99 -5.20 -4.85
C ILE A 103 -9.61 -6.46 -5.45
N ASP A 104 -8.98 -7.06 -6.46
CA ASP A 104 -9.44 -8.31 -7.10
C ASP A 104 -9.48 -9.49 -6.12
N THR A 105 -8.42 -9.66 -5.31
CA THR A 105 -8.37 -10.69 -4.25
C THR A 105 -9.51 -10.51 -3.25
N ARG A 106 -9.84 -9.25 -2.90
CA ARG A 106 -10.95 -8.96 -1.98
C ARG A 106 -12.31 -9.26 -2.60
N ILE A 107 -12.52 -8.93 -3.88
CA ILE A 107 -13.73 -9.31 -4.63
C ILE A 107 -13.93 -10.83 -4.57
N GLN A 108 -12.91 -11.60 -4.89
CA GLN A 108 -12.97 -13.07 -4.86
C GLN A 108 -13.27 -13.61 -3.46
N ALA A 109 -12.67 -13.02 -2.42
CA ALA A 109 -12.91 -13.43 -1.03
C ALA A 109 -14.34 -13.15 -0.56
N VAL A 110 -14.95 -12.03 -0.98
CA VAL A 110 -16.35 -11.71 -0.63
C VAL A 110 -17.30 -12.60 -1.43
N GLU A 111 -17.09 -12.77 -2.74
CA GLU A 111 -17.94 -13.61 -3.59
C GLU A 111 -17.90 -15.09 -3.19
N SER A 112 -16.77 -15.58 -2.69
CA SER A 112 -16.65 -16.96 -2.17
C SER A 112 -17.29 -17.15 -0.79
N GLY A 113 -17.32 -16.10 0.05
CA GLY A 113 -17.99 -16.12 1.35
C GLY A 113 -19.51 -15.88 1.28
N GLU A 114 -20.01 -15.21 0.24
CA GLU A 114 -21.46 -15.08 -0.04
C GLU A 114 -22.08 -16.35 -0.65
N ALA A 115 -21.25 -17.32 -1.05
CA ALA A 115 -21.68 -18.60 -1.63
C ALA A 115 -21.88 -19.72 -0.60
N GLU A 116 -21.63 -19.46 0.70
CA GLU A 116 -21.98 -20.31 1.85
C GLU A 116 -23.27 -19.83 2.55
#